data_AF-A0A655E8B1-F1
#
_entry.id   AF-A0A655E8B1-F1
#
_cell.length_a   1.000
_cell.length_b   1.000
_cell.length_c   1.000
_cell.angle_alpha   90.00
_cell.angle_beta   90.00
_cell.angle_gamma   90.00
#
_symmetry.space_group_name_H-M   'P 1'
#
loop_
_entity.id
_entity.type
_entity.pdbx_description
1 polymer ?
#
loop_
_entity_poly.entity_id
_entity_poly.type
_entity_poly.pdbx_seq_one_letter_code
_entity_poly.pdbx_strand_id
1 'polypeptide(L)'
;MLSEKGAPTPVAWTRMRAPRSLMAAIGAEAIGAAAQASSLQAVYGQTIDRPSAHEILSAKLAPAQEAPAQEAPAPRGQYDPLPWPDDFEVPPMPAPVEPQGPAVWEEILKNPTVKSVLNTTAREITRSIFGTGRRRRK
;
A
#
# COMPACT_ATOMS: atom_id res chain seq x y z
N MET A 1 48.71 -24.77 -31.25
CA MET A 1 49.52 -25.25 -32.38
C MET A 1 49.89 -26.70 -32.09
N LEU A 2 49.93 -27.59 -33.09
CA LEU A 2 50.42 -28.94 -32.87
C LEU A 2 51.94 -28.95 -33.10
N SER A 3 52.67 -29.79 -32.36
CA SER A 3 54.05 -30.11 -32.70
C SER A 3 54.12 -30.92 -34.00
N GLU A 4 55.32 -31.06 -34.58
CA GLU A 4 55.54 -31.83 -35.82
C GLU A 4 55.07 -33.30 -35.74
N LYS A 5 54.93 -33.84 -34.52
CA LYS A 5 54.39 -35.19 -34.24
C LYS A 5 52.89 -35.21 -33.96
N GLY A 6 52.21 -34.08 -34.12
CA GLY A 6 50.78 -33.94 -33.84
C GLY A 6 50.42 -33.80 -32.35
N ALA A 7 51.40 -33.73 -31.44
CA ALA A 7 51.09 -33.56 -30.02
C ALA A 7 50.67 -32.09 -29.73
N PRO A 8 49.60 -31.85 -28.95
CA PRO A 8 49.19 -30.49 -28.59
C PRO A 8 50.29 -29.82 -27.75
N THR A 9 50.73 -28.63 -28.17
CA THR A 9 51.73 -27.87 -27.40
C THR A 9 51.13 -27.42 -26.06
N PRO A 10 51.89 -27.48 -24.95
CA PRO A 10 51.41 -27.00 -23.67
C PRO A 10 51.01 -25.52 -23.76
N VAL A 11 49.89 -25.18 -23.11
CA VAL A 11 49.35 -23.82 -23.13
C VAL A 11 50.28 -22.90 -22.34
N ALA A 12 50.69 -21.79 -22.96
CA ALA A 12 51.46 -20.76 -22.27
C ALA A 12 50.61 -20.09 -21.17
N TRP A 13 51.13 -20.02 -19.95
CA TRP A 13 50.47 -19.30 -18.87
C TRP A 13 50.45 -17.80 -19.16
N THR A 14 49.26 -17.25 -19.38
CA THR A 14 49.07 -15.82 -19.59
C THR A 14 48.59 -15.18 -18.29
N ARG A 15 49.32 -14.16 -17.81
CA ARG A 15 48.83 -13.33 -16.69
C ARG A 15 47.88 -12.27 -17.24
N MET A 16 46.66 -12.23 -16.71
CA MET A 16 45.67 -11.21 -17.04
C MET A 16 45.52 -10.23 -15.88
N ARG A 17 45.34 -8.95 -16.18
CA ARG A 17 45.07 -7.92 -15.18
C ARG A 17 43.58 -7.90 -14.83
N ALA A 18 43.25 -7.79 -13.54
CA ALA A 18 41.89 -7.58 -13.09
C ALA A 18 41.29 -6.27 -13.68
N PRO A 19 39.97 -6.24 -13.96
CA PRO A 19 39.28 -5.02 -14.36
C PRO A 19 39.43 -3.95 -13.28
N ARG A 20 39.61 -2.70 -13.72
CA ARG A 20 39.71 -1.53 -12.83
C ARG A 20 38.35 -0.89 -12.52
N SER A 21 37.30 -1.30 -13.22
CA SER A 21 35.94 -0.86 -12.92
C SER A 21 35.35 -1.68 -11.78
N LEU A 22 34.53 -1.03 -10.97
CA LEU A 22 33.78 -1.63 -9.89
C LEU A 22 32.31 -1.61 -10.31
N MET A 23 31.65 -2.78 -10.33
CA MET A 23 30.24 -2.93 -10.73
C MET A 23 29.25 -2.60 -9.59
N ALA A 24 29.73 -2.06 -8.46
CA ALA A 24 28.86 -1.74 -7.34
C ALA A 24 28.12 -0.41 -7.55
N ALA A 25 27.15 -0.15 -6.67
CA ALA A 25 26.36 1.06 -6.71
C ALA A 25 27.22 2.33 -6.57
N ILE A 26 26.84 3.35 -7.33
CA ILE A 26 27.24 4.74 -7.18
C ILE A 26 26.80 5.21 -5.79
N GLY A 27 27.73 5.50 -4.88
CA GLY A 27 27.44 5.70 -3.45
C GLY A 27 26.42 6.82 -3.15
N ALA A 28 25.93 6.86 -1.90
CA ALA A 28 24.85 7.76 -1.48
C ALA A 28 25.11 9.25 -1.80
N GLU A 29 26.35 9.72 -1.67
CA GLU A 29 26.76 11.09 -2.01
C GLU A 29 26.49 11.43 -3.48
N ALA A 30 26.87 10.52 -4.39
CA ALA A 30 26.70 10.74 -5.81
C ALA A 30 25.23 10.62 -6.24
N ILE A 31 24.45 9.77 -5.56
CA ILE A 31 22.98 9.73 -5.72
C ILE A 31 22.37 11.07 -5.28
N GLY A 32 22.78 11.59 -4.12
CA GLY A 32 22.30 12.86 -3.59
C GLY A 32 22.62 14.04 -4.51
N ALA A 33 23.87 14.12 -5.01
CA ALA A 33 24.28 15.14 -5.97
C ALA A 33 23.47 15.09 -7.26
N ALA A 34 23.22 13.89 -7.80
CA ALA A 34 22.40 13.72 -9.00
C ALA A 34 20.94 14.14 -8.77
N ALA A 35 20.37 13.81 -7.62
CA ALA A 35 19.01 14.25 -7.26
C ALA A 35 18.93 15.78 -7.15
N GLN A 36 19.90 16.42 -6.49
CA GLN A 36 19.93 17.87 -6.32
C GLN A 36 20.11 18.64 -7.64
N ALA A 37 20.82 18.07 -8.61
CA ALA A 37 21.00 18.67 -9.93
C ALA A 37 19.74 18.64 -10.80
N SER A 38 18.70 17.89 -10.41
CA SER A 38 17.45 17.77 -11.18
C SER A 38 16.60 19.03 -11.12
N SER A 39 15.96 19.40 -12.23
CA SER A 39 14.97 20.47 -12.26
C SER A 39 13.78 20.22 -11.34
N LEU A 40 13.46 18.95 -11.08
CA LEU A 40 12.37 18.54 -10.19
C LEU A 40 12.70 18.77 -8.71
N GLN A 41 13.97 18.99 -8.35
CA GLN A 41 14.37 19.21 -6.97
C GLN A 41 13.67 20.43 -6.37
N ALA A 42 13.40 21.47 -7.17
CA ALA A 42 12.69 22.65 -6.71
C ALA A 42 11.23 22.36 -6.30
N VAL A 43 10.60 21.38 -6.94
CA VAL A 43 9.18 21.03 -6.72
C VAL A 43 9.04 19.93 -5.67
N TYR A 44 9.89 18.90 -5.73
CA TYR A 44 9.74 17.66 -4.95
C TYR A 44 10.88 17.39 -3.97
N GLY A 45 11.90 18.25 -3.91
CA GLY A 45 13.08 18.03 -3.07
C GLY A 45 12.84 18.22 -1.56
N GLN A 46 11.69 18.78 -1.18
CA GLN A 46 11.34 19.01 0.23
C GLN A 46 10.72 17.76 0.85
N THR A 47 11.32 17.27 1.93
CA THR A 47 10.73 16.20 2.74
C THR A 47 9.60 16.77 3.59
N ILE A 48 8.38 16.27 3.40
CA ILE A 48 7.22 16.67 4.20
C ILE A 48 7.02 15.63 5.31
N ASP A 49 7.24 16.03 6.56
CA ASP A 49 6.93 15.20 7.72
C ASP A 49 5.46 15.38 8.10
N ARG A 50 4.66 14.33 7.91
CA ARG A 50 3.22 14.33 8.17
C ARG A 50 2.95 13.55 9.46
N PRO A 51 1.94 13.96 10.25
CA PRO A 51 1.64 13.26 11.49
C PRO A 51 1.39 11.78 11.23
N SER A 52 2.10 10.93 11.96
CA SER A 52 2.01 9.49 11.76
C SER A 52 0.65 8.96 12.20
N ALA A 53 0.23 7.82 11.66
CA ALA A 53 -1.03 7.19 12.07
C ALA A 53 -1.07 6.93 13.58
N HIS A 54 0.08 6.61 14.18
CA HIS A 54 0.22 6.43 15.62
C HIS A 54 -0.01 7.73 16.41
N GLU A 55 0.57 8.84 15.98
CA GLU A 55 0.34 10.17 16.58
C GLU A 55 -1.13 10.59 16.48
N ILE A 56 -1.74 10.38 15.31
CA ILE A 56 -3.15 10.69 15.11
C ILE A 56 -4.04 9.83 16.02
N LEU A 57 -3.76 8.54 16.15
CA LEU A 57 -4.55 7.64 16.99
C LEU A 57 -4.35 7.89 18.48
N SER A 58 -3.12 8.13 18.91
CA SER A 58 -2.82 8.47 20.30
C SER A 58 -3.45 9.80 20.72
N ALA A 59 -3.43 10.82 19.85
CA ALA A 59 -4.13 12.08 20.08
C ALA A 59 -5.65 11.90 20.20
N LYS A 60 -6.25 10.96 19.44
CA LYS A 60 -7.68 10.64 19.51
C LYS A 60 -8.08 9.82 20.74
N LEU A 61 -7.17 8.99 21.25
CA LEU A 61 -7.39 8.12 22.41
C LEU A 61 -6.98 8.79 23.73
N ALA A 62 -6.30 9.94 23.68
CA ALA A 62 -6.05 10.76 24.85
C ALA A 62 -7.42 11.10 25.49
N PRO A 63 -7.58 10.90 26.82
CA PRO A 63 -8.85 11.13 27.48
C PRO A 63 -9.27 12.58 27.25
N ALA A 64 -10.43 12.76 26.60
CA ALA A 64 -10.97 14.05 26.24
C ALA A 64 -11.08 14.94 27.49
N GLN A 65 -10.29 16.01 27.54
CA GLN A 65 -10.70 17.19 28.31
C GLN A 65 -11.99 17.68 27.65
N GLU A 66 -13.05 17.79 28.46
CA GLU A 66 -14.43 18.09 28.08
C GLU A 66 -14.50 19.22 27.03
N ALA A 67 -14.67 18.85 25.76
CA ALA A 67 -15.15 19.76 24.74
C ALA A 67 -16.68 19.65 24.70
N PRO A 68 -17.43 20.77 24.70
CA PRO A 68 -18.88 20.74 24.64
C PRO A 68 -19.32 20.01 23.36
N ALA A 69 -20.38 19.23 23.49
CA ALA A 69 -20.97 18.43 22.43
C ALA A 69 -21.17 19.27 21.17
N GLN A 70 -20.26 19.15 20.21
CA GLN A 70 -20.48 19.64 18.86
C GLN A 70 -21.46 18.69 18.19
N GLU A 71 -22.55 19.28 17.70
CA GLU A 71 -23.58 18.66 16.89
C GLU A 71 -22.95 17.68 15.90
N ALA A 72 -23.48 16.44 15.87
CA ALA A 72 -23.03 15.43 14.92
C ALA A 72 -23.12 15.99 13.49
N PRO A 73 -22.05 15.95 12.69
CA PRO A 73 -22.14 16.38 11.30
C PRO A 73 -23.12 15.44 10.60
N ALA A 74 -24.03 16.03 9.81
CA ALA A 74 -24.96 15.35 8.93
C ALA A 74 -24.25 14.24 8.11
N PRO A 75 -24.95 13.18 7.69
CA PRO A 75 -24.36 12.07 6.95
C PRO A 75 -23.57 12.61 5.75
N ARG A 76 -22.25 12.40 5.76
CA ARG A 76 -21.32 12.87 4.75
C ARG A 76 -21.65 12.22 3.41
N GLY A 77 -22.20 13.02 2.52
CA GLY A 77 -22.48 12.67 1.13
C GLY A 77 -22.17 13.85 0.22
N GLN A 78 -20.95 14.36 0.26
CA GLN A 78 -20.28 15.19 -0.75
C GLN A 78 -18.92 15.59 -0.18
N TYR A 79 -17.88 15.52 -1.00
CA TYR A 79 -16.48 15.75 -0.62
C TYR A 79 -16.26 17.12 0.04
N ASP A 80 -15.23 17.23 0.88
CA ASP A 80 -14.71 18.55 1.31
C ASP A 80 -14.40 19.39 0.04
N PRO A 81 -14.81 20.66 -0.02
CA PRO A 81 -14.57 21.50 -1.18
C PRO A 81 -13.06 21.61 -1.43
N LEU A 82 -12.64 21.28 -2.65
CA LEU A 82 -11.24 21.36 -3.07
C LEU A 82 -10.81 22.84 -3.13
N PRO A 83 -9.51 23.16 -3.01
CA PRO A 83 -9.01 24.55 -2.97
C PRO A 83 -9.13 25.31 -4.30
N TRP A 84 -9.81 24.74 -5.30
CA TRP A 84 -9.92 25.29 -6.64
C TRP A 84 -11.26 26.01 -6.82
N PRO A 85 -11.32 27.05 -7.67
CA PRO A 85 -12.56 27.76 -7.98
C PRO A 85 -13.64 26.81 -8.54
N ASP A 86 -14.88 26.95 -8.08
CA ASP A 86 -16.05 26.10 -8.44
C ASP A 86 -16.57 26.34 -9.88
N ASP A 87 -15.85 27.09 -10.71
CA ASP A 87 -16.21 27.47 -12.08
C ASP A 87 -16.05 26.33 -13.12
N PHE A 88 -15.77 25.11 -12.67
CA PHE A 88 -15.82 23.93 -13.53
C PHE A 88 -17.27 23.52 -13.76
N GLU A 89 -17.83 23.89 -14.92
CA GLU A 89 -19.07 23.28 -15.43
C GLU A 89 -18.83 21.78 -15.69
N VAL A 90 -19.14 20.95 -14.70
CA VAL A 90 -19.17 19.50 -14.86
C VAL A 90 -20.33 19.17 -15.81
N PRO A 91 -20.08 18.53 -16.97
CA PRO A 91 -21.16 18.11 -17.84
C PRO A 91 -22.12 17.20 -17.05
N PRO A 92 -23.44 17.28 -17.28
CA PRO A 92 -24.41 16.47 -16.56
C PRO A 92 -24.03 15.01 -16.71
N MET A 93 -23.87 14.33 -15.57
CA MET A 93 -23.53 12.91 -15.55
C MET A 93 -24.61 12.14 -16.34
N PRO A 94 -24.26 11.18 -17.21
CA PRO A 94 -25.26 10.36 -17.88
C PRO A 94 -26.15 9.69 -16.83
N ALA A 95 -27.44 9.54 -17.14
CA ALA A 95 -28.39 8.88 -16.25
C ALA A 95 -27.81 7.51 -15.81
N PRO A 96 -27.79 7.20 -14.50
CA PRO A 96 -27.33 5.90 -14.02
C PRO A 96 -28.04 4.80 -14.81
N VAL A 97 -27.26 3.93 -15.47
CA VAL A 97 -27.81 2.71 -16.05
C VAL A 97 -28.27 1.88 -14.87
N GLU A 98 -29.57 1.85 -14.62
CA GLU A 98 -30.15 0.95 -13.64
C GLU A 98 -29.82 -0.48 -14.09
N PRO A 99 -29.00 -1.24 -13.33
CA PRO A 99 -28.82 -2.64 -13.62
C PRO A 99 -30.21 -3.29 -13.54
N GLN A 100 -30.67 -3.86 -14.65
CA GLN A 100 -31.92 -4.60 -14.67
C GLN A 100 -31.80 -5.81 -13.73
N GLY A 101 -32.45 -5.69 -12.57
CA GLY A 101 -32.74 -6.79 -11.67
C GLY A 101 -31.76 -6.94 -10.49
N PRO A 102 -32.21 -7.59 -9.41
CA PRO A 102 -31.36 -7.91 -8.27
C PRO A 102 -30.19 -8.77 -8.75
N ALA A 103 -28.97 -8.41 -8.35
CA ALA A 103 -27.80 -9.24 -8.58
C ALA A 103 -28.13 -10.63 -8.03
N VAL A 104 -27.95 -11.67 -8.85
CA VAL A 104 -28.21 -13.08 -8.51
C VAL A 104 -27.56 -13.48 -7.18
N TRP A 105 -26.44 -12.82 -6.85
CA TRP A 105 -25.73 -12.90 -5.58
C TRP A 105 -26.54 -12.44 -4.37
N GLU A 106 -27.33 -11.39 -4.51
CA GLU A 106 -28.18 -10.83 -3.47
C GLU A 106 -29.32 -11.80 -3.11
N GLU A 107 -29.87 -12.50 -4.10
CA GLU A 107 -30.90 -13.52 -3.90
C GLU A 107 -30.34 -14.78 -3.21
N ILE A 108 -29.13 -15.19 -3.60
CA ILE A 108 -28.39 -16.29 -2.94
C ILE A 108 -28.04 -15.92 -1.48
N LEU A 109 -27.64 -14.67 -1.22
CA LEU A 109 -27.32 -14.18 0.12
C LEU A 109 -28.56 -13.97 1.00
N LYS A 110 -29.73 -13.70 0.42
CA LYS A 110 -31.00 -13.52 1.15
C LYS A 110 -31.60 -14.84 1.64
N ASN A 111 -31.16 -15.99 1.13
CA ASN A 111 -31.64 -17.29 1.57
C ASN A 111 -31.23 -17.59 3.04
N PRO A 112 -32.17 -17.81 3.97
CA PRO A 112 -31.89 -18.04 5.39
C PRO A 112 -31.04 -19.29 5.65
N THR A 113 -31.05 -20.25 4.73
CA THR A 113 -30.26 -21.48 4.79
C THR A 113 -28.77 -21.23 4.52
N VAL A 114 -28.44 -20.24 3.68
CA VAL A 114 -27.05 -19.85 3.42
C VAL A 114 -26.52 -18.98 4.55
N LYS A 115 -27.35 -18.08 5.10
CA LYS A 115 -27.00 -17.25 6.26
C LYS A 115 -26.67 -18.07 7.51
N SER A 116 -27.40 -19.17 7.76
CA SER A 116 -27.13 -20.03 8.92
C SER A 116 -25.80 -20.79 8.78
N VAL A 117 -25.46 -21.26 7.57
CA VAL A 117 -24.16 -21.90 7.29
C VAL A 117 -23.00 -20.92 7.42
N LEU A 118 -23.15 -19.69 6.92
CA LEU A 118 -22.11 -18.66 7.01
C LEU A 118 -21.87 -18.20 8.45
N ASN A 119 -22.93 -17.94 9.22
CA ASN A 119 -22.80 -17.50 10.61
C ASN A 119 -22.19 -18.59 11.51
N THR A 120 -22.45 -19.87 11.21
CA THR A 120 -21.91 -20.99 11.98
C THR A 120 -20.43 -21.20 11.68
N THR A 121 -20.05 -21.18 10.40
CA THR A 121 -18.63 -21.31 9.99
C THR A 121 -17.79 -20.11 10.42
N ALA A 122 -18.32 -18.88 10.36
CA ALA A 122 -17.65 -17.70 10.87
C ALA A 122 -17.38 -17.79 12.39
N ARG A 123 -18.32 -18.35 13.16
CA ARG A 123 -18.18 -18.50 14.62
C ARG A 123 -17.19 -19.60 15.01
N GLU A 124 -17.09 -20.66 14.22
CA GLU A 124 -16.09 -21.72 14.43
C GLU A 124 -14.69 -21.27 14.01
N ILE A 125 -14.55 -20.56 12.89
CA ILE A 125 -13.27 -20.01 12.43
C ILE A 125 -12.76 -18.93 13.38
N THR A 126 -13.64 -18.05 13.88
CA THR A 126 -13.23 -17.07 14.90
C THR A 126 -12.84 -17.74 16.21
N ARG A 127 -13.50 -18.83 16.64
CA ARG A 127 -13.06 -19.62 17.81
C ARG A 127 -11.75 -20.36 17.60
N SER A 128 -11.48 -20.85 16.39
CA SER A 128 -10.22 -21.55 16.07
C SER A 128 -9.05 -20.58 15.94
N ILE A 129 -9.27 -19.36 15.45
CA ILE A 129 -8.24 -18.32 15.32
C ILE A 129 -8.01 -17.55 16.63
N PHE A 130 -9.08 -17.16 17.35
CA PHE A 130 -8.94 -16.34 18.56
C PHE A 130 -8.79 -17.12 19.86
N GLY A 131 -8.84 -18.45 19.82
CA GLY A 131 -8.51 -19.30 20.96
C GLY A 131 -9.53 -19.22 22.10
N THR A 132 -9.79 -20.37 22.70
CA THR A 132 -10.66 -20.51 23.87
C THR A 132 -10.02 -19.86 25.09
N GLY A 133 -10.34 -18.59 25.32
CA GLY A 133 -10.02 -17.86 26.54
C GLY A 133 -10.48 -18.61 27.78
N ARG A 134 -9.50 -19.20 28.48
CA ARG A 134 -9.59 -19.95 29.74
C ARG A 134 -10.49 -19.23 30.75
N ARG A 135 -11.71 -19.73 30.94
CA ARG A 135 -12.61 -19.29 32.01
C ARG A 135 -12.07 -19.80 33.35
N ARG A 136 -11.24 -19.01 34.02
CA ARG A 136 -10.86 -19.22 35.44
C ARG A 136 -12.15 -19.14 36.28
N ARG A 137 -12.58 -20.27 36.84
CA ARG A 137 -13.49 -20.29 38.00
C ARG A 137 -12.64 -20.19 39.28
N LYS A 138 -13.20 -19.48 40.26
CA LYS A 138 -12.73 -19.38 41.64
C LYS A 138 -12.45 -20.76 42.24
#